data_AF-A0A7U7LLM7-F1
#
_entry.id   AF-A0A7U7LLM7-F1
#
_cell.length_a   1.000
_cell.length_b   1.000
_cell.length_c   1.000
_cell.angle_alpha   90.00
_cell.angle_beta   90.00
_cell.angle_gamma   90.00
#
_symmetry.space_group_name_H-M   'P 1'
#
loop_
_entity.id
_entity.type
_entity.pdbx_description
1 polymer ?
#
loop_
_entity_poly.entity_id
_entity_poly.type
_entity_poly.pdbx_seq_one_letter_code
_entity_poly.pdbx_strand_id
1 'polypeptide(L)'
;MKKYWELYPNLISKDSKGDFSFKVSFLNRTKRLSYFFGINRDGADALKNLYNFFTSSSQNNPPNYLYYFKKISNRNPANPVIMIFDNELVNKKKPLSKFANHCKLNEDSRNNLQTQLYVRLQDNLFLMTNPLVEGKEECEIEDLFGEDVLNTKISGKIFSREKKADPKEHYGKEIFSNFITNEYEKIDFENFKPMLDNLSRIVENYK
;
A
#
# COMPACT_ATOMS: atom_id res chain seq x y z
N MET A 1 12.41 0.92 3.09
CA MET A 1 13.14 1.18 1.83
C MET A 1 14.54 1.75 2.08
N LYS A 2 14.73 2.97 2.61
CA LYS A 2 16.08 3.56 2.79
C LYS A 2 17.08 2.65 3.52
N LYS A 3 16.68 2.00 4.61
CA LYS A 3 17.53 1.07 5.38
C LYS A 3 18.06 -0.12 4.55
N TYR A 4 17.28 -0.58 3.57
CA TYR A 4 17.57 -1.76 2.75
C TYR A 4 17.81 -1.41 1.28
N TRP A 5 18.30 -0.20 0.99
CA TRP A 5 18.39 0.29 -0.38
C TRP A 5 19.26 -0.59 -1.29
N GLU A 6 20.31 -1.22 -0.73
CA GLU A 6 21.20 -2.13 -1.46
C GLU A 6 20.50 -3.43 -1.88
N LEU A 7 19.52 -3.89 -1.11
CA LEU A 7 18.75 -5.11 -1.40
C LEU A 7 17.68 -4.88 -2.48
N TYR A 8 17.25 -3.63 -2.70
CA TYR A 8 16.14 -3.28 -3.58
C TYR A 8 16.50 -2.21 -4.63
N PRO A 9 17.53 -2.45 -5.49
CA PRO A 9 18.06 -1.44 -6.42
C PRO A 9 17.06 -1.03 -7.51
N ASN A 10 16.04 -1.84 -7.77
CA ASN A 10 14.93 -1.52 -8.69
C ASN A 10 13.86 -0.62 -8.05
N LEU A 11 13.81 -0.49 -6.73
CA LEU A 11 12.87 0.36 -5.99
C LEU A 11 13.50 1.68 -5.54
N ILE A 12 14.79 1.67 -5.20
CA ILE A 12 15.51 2.82 -4.64
C ILE A 12 16.99 2.75 -5.01
N SER A 13 17.64 3.91 -5.12
CA SER A 13 19.10 4.03 -5.24
C SER A 13 19.62 5.14 -4.34
N LYS A 14 20.87 5.01 -3.90
CA LYS A 14 21.60 6.06 -3.16
C LYS A 14 22.76 6.52 -4.04
N ASP A 15 22.91 7.83 -4.23
CA ASP A 15 24.02 8.39 -5.00
C ASP A 15 25.31 8.51 -4.16
N SER A 16 26.40 8.95 -4.79
CA SER A 16 27.70 9.11 -4.12
C SER A 16 27.73 10.22 -3.07
N LYS A 17 26.77 11.14 -3.08
CA LYS A 17 26.60 12.19 -2.05
C LYS A 17 25.76 11.71 -0.87
N GLY A 18 25.12 10.55 -1.02
CA GLY A 18 24.27 9.93 -0.03
C GLY A 18 22.79 10.25 -0.20
N ASP A 19 22.40 10.91 -1.29
CA ASP A 19 21.00 11.26 -1.57
C ASP A 19 20.24 10.07 -2.14
N PHE A 20 19.02 9.86 -1.62
CA PHE A 20 18.16 8.76 -2.06
C PHE A 20 17.25 9.18 -3.21
N SER A 21 17.26 8.39 -4.28
CA SER A 21 16.32 8.48 -5.39
C SER A 21 15.36 7.29 -5.37
N PHE A 22 14.07 7.57 -5.21
CA PHE A 22 13.01 6.56 -5.24
C PHE A 22 12.55 6.31 -6.68
N LYS A 23 12.44 5.04 -7.06
CA LYS A 23 11.91 4.59 -8.36
C LYS A 23 10.42 4.23 -8.28
N VAL A 24 9.76 4.71 -7.23
CA VAL A 24 8.33 4.53 -6.95
C VAL A 24 7.66 5.88 -6.81
N SER A 25 6.39 5.96 -7.20
CA SER A 25 5.58 7.18 -7.06
C SER A 25 4.27 6.86 -6.37
N PHE A 26 3.94 7.63 -5.33
CA PHE A 26 2.63 7.58 -4.69
C PHE A 26 1.63 8.44 -5.46
N LEU A 27 0.39 7.98 -5.58
CA LEU A 27 -0.67 8.75 -6.21
C LEU A 27 -1.01 9.98 -5.36
N ASN A 28 -0.66 11.17 -5.84
CA ASN A 28 -0.99 12.42 -5.18
C ASN A 28 -2.49 12.75 -5.35
N ARG A 29 -3.25 12.72 -4.25
CA ARG A 29 -4.70 13.00 -4.25
C ARG A 29 -4.97 14.50 -4.43
N THR A 30 -5.38 14.88 -5.64
CA THR A 30 -5.71 16.28 -5.98
C THR A 30 -7.21 16.51 -6.05
N LYS A 31 -7.65 17.78 -5.95
CA LYS A 31 -9.06 18.18 -6.18
C LYS A 31 -9.54 17.74 -7.57
N ARG A 32 -8.65 17.76 -8.56
CA ARG A 32 -8.93 17.30 -9.93
C ARG A 32 -9.22 15.80 -9.95
N LEU A 33 -8.41 14.98 -9.27
CA LEU A 33 -8.66 13.54 -9.20
C LEU A 33 -9.93 13.19 -8.42
N SER A 34 -10.23 13.94 -7.35
CA SER A 34 -11.50 13.79 -6.63
C SER A 34 -12.70 14.10 -7.54
N TYR A 35 -12.65 15.20 -8.30
CA TYR A 35 -13.72 15.59 -9.22
C TYR A 35 -13.95 14.58 -10.35
N PHE A 36 -12.89 14.13 -11.03
CA PHE A 36 -13.03 13.25 -12.21
C PHE A 36 -13.15 11.77 -11.87
N PHE A 37 -12.54 11.30 -10.78
CA PHE A 37 -12.42 9.88 -10.46
C PHE A 37 -13.03 9.50 -9.11
N GLY A 38 -13.61 10.44 -8.37
CA GLY A 38 -14.15 10.17 -7.05
C GLY A 38 -13.08 9.70 -6.05
N ILE A 39 -11.80 10.05 -6.30
CA ILE A 39 -10.68 9.76 -5.40
C ILE A 39 -10.66 10.85 -4.33
N ASN A 40 -11.56 10.70 -3.35
CA ASN A 40 -11.67 11.63 -2.23
C ASN A 40 -10.41 11.58 -1.37
N ARG A 41 -10.17 12.66 -0.62
CA ARG A 41 -9.01 12.75 0.29
C ARG A 41 -9.07 11.68 1.38
N ASP A 42 -10.27 11.26 1.78
CA ASP A 42 -10.50 10.29 2.84
C ASP A 42 -11.38 9.11 2.36
N GLY A 43 -11.06 7.89 2.79
CA GLY A 43 -11.89 6.70 2.62
C GLY A 43 -11.38 5.64 1.63
N ALA A 44 -11.64 4.37 1.95
CA ALA A 44 -11.27 3.20 1.13
C ALA A 44 -12.08 3.08 -0.18
N ASP A 45 -13.21 3.78 -0.29
CA ASP A 45 -14.05 3.76 -1.50
C ASP A 45 -13.37 4.42 -2.71
N ALA A 46 -12.37 5.28 -2.48
CA ALA A 46 -11.55 5.86 -3.54
C ALA A 46 -10.81 4.80 -4.38
N LEU A 47 -10.34 3.72 -3.77
CA LEU A 47 -9.62 2.65 -4.49
C LEU A 47 -10.57 1.80 -5.34
N LYS A 48 -11.81 1.57 -4.88
CA LYS A 48 -12.86 0.90 -5.68
C LYS A 48 -13.20 1.71 -6.93
N ASN A 49 -13.31 3.04 -6.78
CA ASN A 49 -13.56 3.93 -7.91
C ASN A 49 -12.43 3.83 -8.92
N LEU A 50 -11.17 3.90 -8.47
CA LEU A 50 -10.02 3.75 -9.34
C LEU A 50 -10.04 2.40 -10.07
N TYR A 51 -10.28 1.29 -9.36
CA TYR A 51 -10.41 -0.05 -9.95
C TYR A 51 -11.45 -0.10 -11.07
N ASN A 52 -12.62 0.51 -10.90
CA ASN A 52 -13.68 0.51 -11.92
C ASN A 52 -13.22 1.12 -13.25
N PHE A 53 -12.34 2.14 -13.21
CA PHE A 53 -11.77 2.74 -14.42
C PHE A 53 -10.72 1.87 -15.12
N PHE A 54 -10.24 0.79 -14.49
CA PHE A 54 -9.36 -0.21 -15.11
C PHE A 54 -10.14 -1.33 -15.81
N THR A 55 -11.32 -1.71 -15.30
CA THR A 55 -11.91 -3.03 -15.58
C THR A 55 -13.34 -2.99 -16.13
N SER A 56 -13.96 -1.82 -16.29
CA SER A 56 -15.39 -1.67 -16.69
C SER A 56 -16.36 -2.44 -15.77
N SER A 57 -15.97 -2.76 -14.55
CA SER A 57 -16.67 -3.74 -13.70
C SER A 57 -17.89 -3.21 -12.94
N SER A 58 -18.34 -1.97 -13.17
CA SER A 58 -19.39 -1.33 -12.34
C SER A 58 -20.69 -1.07 -13.11
N GLN A 59 -21.79 -0.98 -12.35
CA GLN A 59 -23.16 -0.81 -12.88
C GLN A 59 -23.32 0.45 -13.76
N ASN A 60 -22.51 1.48 -13.54
CA ASN A 60 -22.55 2.73 -14.31
C ASN A 60 -21.59 2.75 -15.51
N ASN A 61 -20.90 1.63 -15.77
CA ASN A 61 -19.96 1.41 -16.87
C ASN A 61 -19.03 2.60 -17.15
N PRO A 62 -18.22 3.03 -16.15
CA PRO A 62 -17.27 4.12 -16.35
C PRO A 62 -16.30 3.77 -17.48
N PRO A 63 -15.74 4.78 -18.17
CA PRO A 63 -14.79 4.55 -19.24
C PRO A 63 -13.61 3.70 -18.73
N ASN A 64 -13.30 2.62 -19.46
CA ASN A 64 -12.09 1.87 -19.22
C ASN A 64 -10.91 2.68 -19.72
N TYR A 65 -10.31 3.48 -18.85
CA TYR A 65 -9.22 4.37 -19.22
C TYR A 65 -7.97 3.61 -19.62
N LEU A 66 -7.70 2.45 -19.00
CA LEU A 66 -6.61 1.58 -19.42
C LEU A 66 -6.78 1.17 -20.89
N TYR A 67 -7.94 0.61 -21.24
CA TYR A 67 -8.25 0.22 -22.61
C TYR A 67 -8.23 1.41 -23.57
N TYR A 68 -8.86 2.52 -23.19
CA TYR A 68 -8.92 3.75 -23.98
C TYR A 68 -7.52 4.28 -24.29
N PHE A 69 -6.67 4.46 -23.28
CA PHE A 69 -5.32 4.98 -23.47
C PHE A 69 -4.44 4.03 -24.27
N LYS A 70 -4.56 2.71 -24.07
CA LYS A 70 -3.87 1.72 -24.91
C LYS A 70 -4.27 1.86 -26.38
N LYS A 71 -5.58 1.99 -26.64
CA LYS A 71 -6.13 2.13 -28.00
C LYS A 71 -5.64 3.40 -28.70
N ILE A 72 -5.70 4.56 -28.04
CA ILE A 72 -5.35 5.84 -28.69
C ILE A 72 -3.83 6.07 -28.78
N SER A 73 -3.04 5.53 -27.85
CA SER A 73 -1.59 5.70 -27.84
C SER A 73 -0.83 4.58 -28.55
N ASN A 74 -1.49 3.46 -28.81
CA ASN A 74 -0.88 2.20 -29.27
C ASN A 74 0.31 1.77 -28.39
N ARG A 75 0.23 2.01 -27.08
CA ARG A 75 1.26 1.67 -26.08
C ARG A 75 0.65 0.94 -24.90
N ASN A 76 1.38 -0.03 -24.37
CA ASN A 76 1.07 -0.63 -23.08
C ASN A 76 1.58 0.26 -21.94
N PRO A 77 0.99 0.18 -20.73
CA PRO A 77 1.56 0.83 -19.56
C PRO A 77 3.00 0.37 -19.34
N ALA A 78 3.90 1.29 -19.00
CA ALA A 78 5.31 0.98 -18.81
C ALA A 78 5.64 0.50 -17.39
N ASN A 79 4.73 0.70 -16.44
CA ASN A 79 4.96 0.42 -15.03
C ASN A 79 3.74 -0.25 -14.37
N PRO A 80 3.96 -1.11 -13.38
CA PRO A 80 2.88 -1.65 -12.57
C PRO A 80 2.27 -0.57 -11.67
N VAL A 81 0.98 -0.69 -11.41
CA VAL A 81 0.21 0.07 -10.42
C VAL A 81 -0.18 -0.90 -9.32
N ILE A 82 0.16 -0.57 -8.07
CA ILE A 82 -0.01 -1.48 -6.94
C ILE A 82 -0.93 -0.80 -5.91
N MET A 83 -2.05 -1.44 -5.61
CA MET A 83 -2.94 -1.06 -4.52
C MET A 83 -2.56 -1.84 -3.28
N ILE A 84 -2.18 -1.14 -2.21
CA ILE A 84 -1.69 -1.74 -0.97
C ILE A 84 -2.74 -1.56 0.13
N PHE A 85 -3.06 -2.64 0.83
CA PHE A 85 -4.01 -2.67 1.94
C PHE A 85 -3.38 -3.31 3.18
N ASP A 86 -4.00 -3.05 4.34
CA ASP A 86 -3.72 -3.83 5.54
C ASP A 86 -4.08 -5.32 5.33
N ASN A 87 -3.39 -6.23 6.01
CA ASN A 87 -3.63 -7.66 5.92
C ASN A 87 -4.79 -8.09 6.81
N GLU A 88 -6.00 -7.79 6.35
CA GLU A 88 -7.25 -7.97 7.10
C GLU A 88 -8.32 -8.67 6.23
N LEU A 89 -7.88 -9.54 5.32
CA LEU A 89 -8.75 -10.20 4.33
C LEU A 89 -9.82 -11.08 5.00
N VAL A 90 -9.44 -11.73 6.11
CA VAL A 90 -10.31 -12.62 6.89
C VAL A 90 -11.53 -11.88 7.46
N ASN A 91 -11.41 -10.57 7.69
CA ASN A 91 -12.45 -9.75 8.27
C ASN A 91 -13.36 -9.12 7.21
N LYS A 92 -14.55 -9.69 7.05
CA LYS A 92 -15.54 -9.27 6.03
C LYS A 92 -15.98 -7.81 6.12
N LYS A 93 -15.79 -7.15 7.26
CA LYS A 93 -16.18 -5.74 7.47
C LYS A 93 -15.08 -4.76 7.09
N LYS A 94 -13.86 -5.23 6.90
CA LYS A 94 -12.68 -4.40 6.68
C LYS A 94 -12.44 -4.02 5.20
N PRO A 95 -11.73 -2.90 4.94
CA PRO A 95 -11.41 -2.42 3.60
C PRO A 95 -10.95 -3.48 2.60
N LEU A 96 -10.00 -4.34 2.95
CA LEU A 96 -9.45 -5.32 2.02
C LEU A 96 -10.52 -6.34 1.56
N SER A 97 -11.26 -6.94 2.49
CA SER A 97 -12.30 -7.93 2.15
C SER A 97 -13.41 -7.30 1.30
N LYS A 98 -13.83 -6.07 1.63
CA LYS A 98 -14.77 -5.29 0.81
C LYS A 98 -14.24 -5.04 -0.60
N PHE A 99 -12.95 -4.71 -0.74
CA PHE A 99 -12.32 -4.47 -2.04
C PHE A 99 -12.17 -5.76 -2.87
N ALA A 100 -11.75 -6.87 -2.24
CA ALA A 100 -11.66 -8.19 -2.88
C ALA A 100 -13.02 -8.67 -3.40
N ASN A 101 -14.09 -8.47 -2.62
CA ASN A 101 -15.47 -8.75 -3.04
C ASN A 101 -15.89 -7.87 -4.23
N HIS A 102 -15.56 -6.57 -4.18
CA HIS A 102 -15.85 -5.62 -5.26
C HIS A 102 -15.15 -6.01 -6.57
N CYS A 103 -13.89 -6.46 -6.48
CA CYS A 103 -13.13 -6.97 -7.62
C CYS A 103 -13.60 -8.35 -8.10
N LYS A 104 -14.51 -9.00 -7.37
CA LYS A 104 -14.97 -10.38 -7.62
C LYS A 104 -13.82 -11.39 -7.68
N LEU A 105 -12.85 -11.25 -6.76
CA LEU A 105 -11.74 -12.20 -6.67
C LEU A 105 -12.26 -13.62 -6.40
N ASN A 106 -11.87 -14.57 -7.26
CA ASN A 106 -12.11 -15.99 -7.08
C ASN A 106 -11.27 -16.56 -5.93
N GLU A 107 -11.54 -17.82 -5.57
CA GLU A 107 -10.86 -18.49 -4.45
C GLU A 107 -9.34 -18.56 -4.66
N ASP A 108 -8.89 -18.93 -5.86
CA ASP A 108 -7.45 -18.97 -6.19
C ASP A 108 -6.77 -17.61 -5.99
N SER A 109 -7.40 -16.52 -6.42
CA SER A 109 -6.86 -15.16 -6.25
C SER A 109 -6.80 -14.75 -4.78
N ARG A 110 -7.76 -15.19 -3.97
CA ARG A 110 -7.75 -14.94 -2.51
C ARG A 110 -6.67 -15.76 -1.83
N ASN A 111 -6.52 -17.03 -2.20
CA ASN A 111 -5.47 -17.91 -1.70
C ASN A 111 -4.08 -17.37 -2.06
N ASN A 112 -3.91 -16.88 -3.30
CA ASN A 112 -2.68 -16.21 -3.73
C ASN A 112 -2.43 -14.94 -2.91
N LEU A 113 -3.45 -14.13 -2.66
CA LEU A 113 -3.30 -12.94 -1.83
C LEU A 113 -2.90 -13.28 -0.38
N GLN A 114 -3.39 -14.38 0.19
CA GLN A 114 -3.01 -14.81 1.54
C GLN A 114 -1.60 -15.40 1.60
N THR A 115 -1.21 -16.18 0.60
CA THR A 115 0.06 -16.93 0.60
C THR A 115 1.23 -16.16 0.00
N GLN A 116 0.99 -15.40 -1.07
CA GLN A 116 2.00 -14.60 -1.76
C GLN A 116 1.95 -13.12 -1.36
N LEU A 117 0.93 -12.67 -0.61
CA LEU A 117 0.69 -11.27 -0.22
C LEU A 117 0.40 -10.33 -1.39
N TYR A 118 0.25 -10.84 -2.61
CA TYR A 118 -0.20 -10.05 -3.76
C TYR A 118 -0.93 -10.90 -4.80
N VAL A 119 -1.71 -10.24 -5.65
CA VAL A 119 -2.35 -10.83 -6.83
C VAL A 119 -2.43 -9.78 -7.95
N ARG A 120 -2.25 -10.23 -9.20
CA ARG A 120 -2.49 -9.39 -10.38
C ARG A 120 -3.99 -9.32 -10.64
N LEU A 121 -4.54 -8.10 -10.66
CA LEU A 121 -5.96 -7.88 -10.91
C LEU A 121 -6.26 -7.84 -12.41
N GLN A 122 -5.60 -6.92 -13.13
CA GLN A 122 -5.79 -6.75 -14.56
C GLN A 122 -4.61 -5.99 -15.17
N ASP A 123 -4.04 -6.50 -16.25
CA ASP A 123 -2.95 -5.85 -17.00
C ASP A 123 -1.84 -5.34 -16.07
N ASN A 124 -1.66 -4.04 -15.89
CA ASN A 124 -0.63 -3.47 -15.03
C ASN A 124 -1.06 -3.24 -13.57
N LEU A 125 -2.29 -3.61 -13.19
CA LEU A 125 -2.85 -3.39 -11.86
C LEU A 125 -2.69 -4.61 -10.96
N PHE A 126 -2.13 -4.39 -9.78
CA PHE A 126 -1.89 -5.38 -8.73
C PHE A 126 -2.56 -4.97 -7.42
N LEU A 127 -2.94 -5.96 -6.63
CA LEU A 127 -3.36 -5.83 -5.24
C LEU A 127 -2.30 -6.48 -4.35
N MET A 128 -1.88 -5.82 -3.28
CA MET A 128 -0.87 -6.31 -2.33
C MET A 128 -1.32 -6.01 -0.88
N THR A 129 -0.83 -6.79 0.07
CA THR A 129 -0.99 -6.56 1.51
C THR A 129 0.35 -6.54 2.24
N ASN A 130 0.40 -5.97 3.44
CA ASN A 130 1.53 -6.23 4.35
C ASN A 130 1.57 -7.72 4.77
N PRO A 131 2.71 -8.23 5.24
CA PRO A 131 2.76 -9.56 5.85
C PRO A 131 1.95 -9.62 7.14
N LEU A 132 1.51 -10.83 7.49
CA LEU A 132 1.04 -11.15 8.83
C LEU A 132 2.25 -11.31 9.75
N VAL A 133 2.13 -10.80 10.97
CA VAL A 133 3.05 -11.14 12.06
C VAL A 133 2.62 -12.47 12.67
N GLU A 134 3.58 -13.27 13.12
CA GLU A 134 3.31 -14.58 13.72
C GLU A 134 2.25 -14.50 14.83
N GLY A 135 1.30 -15.43 14.80
CA GLY A 135 0.21 -15.51 15.77
C GLY A 135 -0.96 -14.55 15.55
N LYS A 136 -0.94 -13.70 14.51
CA LYS A 136 -2.05 -12.79 14.17
C LYS A 136 -2.87 -13.28 12.96
N GLU A 137 -4.20 -13.18 13.07
CA GLU A 137 -5.13 -13.47 11.98
C GLU A 137 -5.33 -12.26 11.04
N GLU A 138 -5.16 -11.04 11.56
CA GLU A 138 -5.12 -9.79 10.80
C GLU A 138 -3.98 -8.90 11.29
N CYS A 139 -3.41 -8.07 10.40
CA CYS A 139 -2.33 -7.14 10.71
C CYS A 139 -2.51 -5.82 9.98
N GLU A 140 -2.35 -4.73 10.71
CA GLU A 140 -2.13 -3.40 10.14
C GLU A 140 -0.63 -3.20 9.87
N ILE A 141 -0.29 -2.25 9.00
CA ILE A 141 1.13 -1.96 8.70
C ILE A 141 1.95 -1.59 9.94
N GLU A 142 1.33 -0.96 10.95
CA GLU A 142 2.02 -0.61 12.19
C GLU A 142 2.40 -1.85 13.02
N ASP A 143 1.73 -2.99 12.85
CA ASP A 143 2.07 -4.24 13.56
C ASP A 143 3.44 -4.80 13.15
N LEU A 144 4.00 -4.36 12.02
CA LEU A 144 5.31 -4.79 11.57
C LEU A 144 6.45 -4.20 12.40
N PHE A 145 6.20 -3.12 13.14
CA PHE A 145 7.19 -2.54 14.04
C PHE A 145 7.32 -3.35 15.33
N GLY A 146 8.54 -3.43 15.86
CA GLY A 146 8.81 -4.02 17.17
C GLY A 146 8.12 -3.27 18.31
N GLU A 147 7.93 -3.96 19.44
CA GLU A 147 7.31 -3.38 20.64
C GLU A 147 8.08 -2.18 21.17
N ASP A 148 9.41 -2.16 21.05
CA ASP A 148 10.27 -1.04 21.42
C ASP A 148 9.95 0.24 20.63
N VAL A 149 9.72 0.09 19.32
CA VAL A 149 9.33 1.18 18.43
C VAL A 149 7.90 1.63 18.73
N LEU A 150 6.98 0.70 18.91
CA LEU A 150 5.57 1.00 19.21
C LEU A 150 5.37 1.67 20.58
N ASN A 151 6.19 1.29 21.57
CA ASN A 151 6.14 1.84 22.94
C ASN A 151 7.06 3.06 23.14
N THR A 152 7.64 3.60 22.05
CA THR A 152 8.47 4.79 22.14
C THR A 152 7.70 5.95 22.76
N LYS A 153 8.33 6.64 23.72
CA LYS A 153 7.77 7.83 24.35
C LYS A 153 8.27 9.09 23.66
N ILE A 154 7.35 9.91 23.16
CA ILE A 154 7.65 11.21 22.56
C ILE A 154 6.96 12.28 23.40
N SER A 155 7.76 13.16 24.01
CA SER A 155 7.26 14.20 24.92
C SER A 155 6.36 13.64 26.03
N GLY A 156 6.71 12.48 26.58
CA GLY A 156 5.98 11.79 27.64
C GLY A 156 4.76 10.96 27.18
N LYS A 157 4.38 11.03 25.89
CA LYS A 157 3.21 10.34 25.32
C LYS A 157 3.61 9.05 24.62
N ILE A 158 2.69 8.09 24.55
CA ILE A 158 2.86 6.82 23.82
C ILE A 158 2.03 6.80 22.52
N PHE A 159 2.41 5.96 21.56
CA PHE A 159 1.65 5.84 20.32
C PHE A 159 0.25 5.26 20.57
N SER A 160 -0.76 5.82 19.90
CA SER A 160 -2.07 5.21 19.79
C SER A 160 -2.59 5.22 18.35
N ARG A 161 -3.25 4.13 17.99
CA ARG A 161 -3.97 3.97 16.72
C ARG A 161 -5.39 4.53 16.80
N GLU A 162 -5.90 4.72 18.01
CA GLU A 162 -7.28 5.13 18.25
C GLU A 162 -7.50 6.59 17.88
N LYS A 163 -8.56 6.85 17.10
CA LYS A 163 -8.93 8.22 16.70
C LYS A 163 -9.34 9.11 17.88
N LYS A 164 -9.75 8.50 19.00
CA LYS A 164 -10.25 9.18 20.20
C LYS A 164 -9.37 8.93 21.43
N ALA A 165 -8.08 8.64 21.22
CA ALA A 165 -7.13 8.51 22.33
C ALA A 165 -7.00 9.84 23.10
N ASP A 166 -6.71 9.78 24.41
CA ASP A 166 -6.45 10.96 25.21
C ASP A 166 -5.20 11.69 24.67
N PRO A 167 -5.32 12.92 24.15
CA PRO A 167 -4.19 13.66 23.60
C PRO A 167 -3.14 14.03 24.64
N LYS A 168 -3.42 13.93 25.93
CA LYS A 168 -2.43 14.14 27.01
C LYS A 168 -1.50 12.95 27.16
N GLU A 169 -2.01 11.74 26.95
CA GLU A 169 -1.30 10.48 27.15
C GLU A 169 -0.76 9.91 25.84
N HIS A 170 -1.38 10.23 24.70
CA HIS A 170 -1.10 9.58 23.42
C HIS A 170 -0.78 10.54 22.28
N TYR A 171 0.06 10.09 21.35
CA TYR A 171 0.27 10.70 20.04
C TYR A 171 -0.25 9.78 18.92
N GLY A 172 -0.64 10.39 17.80
CA GLY A 172 -1.20 9.66 16.65
C GLY A 172 -0.20 9.32 15.54
N LYS A 173 -0.72 8.78 14.44
CA LYS A 173 0.06 8.28 13.29
C LYS A 173 0.99 9.31 12.64
N GLU A 174 0.62 10.58 12.63
CA GLU A 174 1.46 11.65 12.05
C GLU A 174 2.78 11.80 12.81
N ILE A 175 2.71 11.91 14.14
CA ILE A 175 3.89 12.02 15.00
C ILE A 175 4.71 10.74 14.93
N PHE A 176 4.05 9.57 14.92
CA PHE A 176 4.72 8.28 14.76
C PHE A 176 5.50 8.21 13.44
N SER A 177 4.88 8.55 12.31
CA SER A 177 5.53 8.50 11.00
C SER A 177 6.72 9.45 10.88
N ASN A 178 6.65 10.64 11.50
CA ASN A 178 7.77 11.57 11.57
C ASN A 178 8.94 10.99 12.37
N PHE A 179 8.65 10.36 13.51
CA PHE A 179 9.66 9.64 14.31
C PHE A 179 10.33 8.52 13.49
N ILE A 180 9.54 7.66 12.83
CA ILE A 180 10.07 6.59 11.97
C ILE A 180 10.98 7.15 10.87
N THR A 181 10.59 8.28 10.26
CA THR A 181 11.38 8.91 9.18
C THR A 181 12.72 9.44 9.68
N ASN A 182 12.75 10.01 10.88
CA ASN A 182 13.95 10.60 11.47
C ASN A 182 14.91 9.52 12.02
N GLU A 183 14.37 8.46 12.60
CA GLU A 183 15.15 7.41 13.28
C GLU A 183 15.31 6.12 12.44
N TYR A 184 15.03 6.18 11.14
CA TYR A 184 14.93 5.01 10.26
C TYR A 184 16.19 4.13 10.23
N GLU A 185 17.37 4.67 10.55
CA GLU A 185 18.62 3.91 10.58
C GLU A 185 18.67 2.98 11.80
N LYS A 186 18.11 3.42 12.93
CA LYS A 186 18.13 2.70 14.23
C LYS A 186 16.99 1.70 14.36
N ILE A 187 15.85 1.96 13.72
CA ILE A 187 14.66 1.11 13.77
C ILE A 187 14.89 -0.19 12.99
N ASP A 188 14.54 -1.33 13.57
CA ASP A 188 14.47 -2.59 12.82
C ASP A 188 13.25 -2.61 11.89
N PHE A 189 13.49 -2.96 10.62
CA PHE A 189 12.46 -3.08 9.58
C PHE A 189 12.39 -4.49 9.01
N GLU A 190 12.97 -5.52 9.66
CA GLU A 190 13.02 -6.90 9.12
C GLU A 190 11.65 -7.41 8.67
N ASN A 191 10.62 -7.18 9.48
CA ASN A 191 9.23 -7.57 9.18
C ASN A 191 8.64 -6.87 7.94
N PHE A 192 9.27 -5.81 7.42
CA PHE A 192 8.85 -5.15 6.19
C PHE A 192 9.46 -5.77 4.93
N LYS A 193 10.52 -6.59 5.05
CA LYS A 193 11.20 -7.18 3.89
C LYS A 193 10.26 -7.98 2.98
N PRO A 194 9.35 -8.85 3.47
CA PRO A 194 8.45 -9.59 2.58
C PRO A 194 7.60 -8.68 1.68
N MET A 195 7.20 -7.52 2.20
CA MET A 195 6.48 -6.51 1.43
C MET A 195 7.37 -5.86 0.35
N LEU A 196 8.63 -5.55 0.69
CA LEU A 196 9.59 -4.97 -0.25
C LEU A 196 10.03 -5.99 -1.32
N ASP A 197 10.21 -7.26 -0.95
CA ASP A 197 10.50 -8.37 -1.87
C ASP A 197 9.39 -8.50 -2.91
N ASN A 198 8.14 -8.45 -2.49
CA ASN A 198 6.99 -8.50 -3.40
C ASN A 198 6.88 -7.27 -4.30
N LEU A 199 7.14 -6.05 -3.78
CA LEU A 199 7.23 -4.85 -4.62
C LEU A 199 8.32 -5.01 -5.70
N SER A 200 9.50 -5.49 -5.30
CA SER A 200 10.63 -5.74 -6.19
C SER A 200 10.24 -6.76 -7.28
N ARG A 201 9.65 -7.88 -6.86
CA ARG A 201 9.21 -8.97 -7.73
C ARG A 201 8.14 -8.54 -8.72
N ILE A 202 7.18 -7.71 -8.31
CA ILE A 202 6.17 -7.15 -9.22
C ILE A 202 6.85 -6.25 -10.27
N VAL A 203 7.78 -5.38 -9.85
CA VAL A 203 8.49 -4.48 -10.77
C VAL A 203 9.38 -5.24 -11.75
N GLU A 204 10.05 -6.30 -11.32
CA GLU A 204 10.90 -7.15 -12.17
C GLU A 204 10.10 -7.95 -13.18
N ASN A 205 9.03 -8.63 -12.73
CA ASN A 205 8.24 -9.51 -13.59
C ASN A 205 7.25 -8.78 -14.50
N TYR A 206 7.01 -7.48 -14.25
CA TYR A 206 6.17 -6.67 -15.13
C TYR A 206 6.90 -6.20 -16.40
N LYS A 207 8.24 -6.11 -16.34
CA LYS A 207 9.07 -5.63 -17.44
C LYS A 207 9.12 -6.60 -18.63
#